data_AF-A0A7X5E9V6-F1
#
_entry.id   AF-A0A7X5E9V6-F1
#
_cell.length_a   1.000
_cell.length_b   1.000
_cell.length_c   1.000
_cell.angle_alpha   90.00
_cell.angle_beta   90.00
_cell.angle_gamma   90.00
#
_symmetry.space_group_name_H-M   'P 1'
#
loop_
_entity.id
_entity.type
_entity.pdbx_description
1 polymer ?
#
loop_
_entity_poly.entity_id
_entity_poly.type
_entity_poly.pdbx_seq_one_letter_code
_entity_poly.pdbx_strand_id
1 'polypeptide(L)'
;MQGEKNMWKKKICVIVGGAKGKGSSLVEEYAGRSYYVAFMDMDKERGKLLKEKMEKRYGRKVFFFHGDADSEEDLELFAGAVIGQYRKVDCLYYRTDIAGRAKEIEELLKHHVKNNGKIETIY
;
A
#
# COMPACT_ATOMS: atom_id res chain seq x y z
N MET A 1 -19.28 15.63 -10.35
CA MET A 1 -19.87 14.63 -9.43
C MET A 1 -19.75 13.16 -9.89
N GLN A 2 -19.21 12.84 -11.08
CA GLN A 2 -19.05 11.43 -11.52
C GLN A 2 -17.82 10.71 -10.91
N GLY A 3 -16.81 11.46 -10.46
CA GLY A 3 -15.54 10.90 -9.96
C GLY A 3 -15.64 10.16 -8.62
N GLU A 4 -16.52 10.60 -7.71
CA GLU A 4 -16.65 9.98 -6.38
C GLU A 4 -17.40 8.64 -6.43
N LYS A 5 -18.42 8.50 -7.29
CA LYS A 5 -19.17 7.24 -7.45
C LYS A 5 -18.29 6.05 -7.88
N ASN A 6 -17.23 6.29 -8.64
CA ASN A 6 -16.31 5.24 -9.08
C ASN A 6 -15.27 4.88 -8.00
N MET A 7 -14.92 5.81 -7.10
CA MET A 7 -13.96 5.57 -6.01
C MET A 7 -14.44 4.46 -5.07
N TRP A 8 -15.74 4.38 -4.78
CA TRP A 8 -16.29 3.36 -3.88
C TRP A 8 -16.26 1.94 -4.46
N LYS A 9 -16.20 1.77 -5.79
CA LYS A 9 -16.04 0.46 -6.44
C LYS A 9 -14.60 -0.04 -6.49
N LYS A 10 -13.61 0.85 -6.54
CA LYS A 10 -12.18 0.49 -6.58
C LYS A 10 -11.79 -0.22 -5.30
N LYS A 11 -11.03 -1.31 -5.35
CA LYS A 11 -10.47 -1.92 -4.14
C LYS A 11 -9.02 -1.47 -3.95
N ILE A 12 -8.66 -1.09 -2.72
CA ILE A 12 -7.36 -0.50 -2.39
C ILE A 12 -6.58 -1.45 -1.49
N CYS A 13 -5.37 -1.82 -1.90
CA CYS A 13 -4.44 -2.62 -1.11
C CYS A 13 -3.23 -1.76 -0.75
N VAL A 14 -2.91 -1.70 0.55
CA VAL A 14 -1.77 -0.98 1.11
C VAL A 14 -0.76 -2.00 1.65
N ILE A 15 0.52 -1.87 1.27
CA ILE A 15 1.59 -2.77 1.70
C ILE A 15 2.79 -1.98 2.25
N VAL A 16 3.20 -2.24 3.49
CA VAL A 16 4.47 -1.74 4.06
C VAL A 16 5.54 -2.82 3.92
N GLY A 17 6.68 -2.49 3.30
CA GLY A 17 7.74 -3.45 2.95
C GLY A 17 7.50 -4.15 1.61
N GLY A 18 6.99 -3.41 0.61
CA GLY A 18 6.46 -3.98 -0.63
C GLY A 18 7.46 -4.26 -1.75
N ALA A 19 8.73 -3.85 -1.66
CA ALA A 19 9.65 -3.94 -2.80
C ALA A 19 10.34 -5.32 -2.96
N LYS A 20 10.28 -6.19 -1.94
CA LYS A 20 10.99 -7.48 -1.92
C LYS A 20 10.16 -8.59 -1.27
N GLY A 21 10.56 -9.85 -1.52
CA GLY A 21 10.05 -11.03 -0.82
C GLY A 21 8.51 -11.12 -0.86
N LYS A 22 7.91 -11.47 0.28
CA LYS A 22 6.46 -11.61 0.42
C LYS A 22 5.71 -10.31 0.11
N GLY A 23 6.26 -9.15 0.49
CA GLY A 23 5.67 -7.85 0.17
C GLY A 23 5.54 -7.63 -1.33
N SER A 24 6.59 -7.93 -2.09
CA SER A 24 6.53 -7.84 -3.56
C SER A 24 5.55 -8.82 -4.18
N SER A 25 5.44 -10.05 -3.65
CA SER A 25 4.44 -11.02 -4.09
C SER A 25 3.01 -10.50 -3.89
N LEU A 26 2.72 -9.82 -2.78
CA LEU A 26 1.42 -9.20 -2.54
C LEU A 26 1.14 -8.03 -3.49
N VAL A 27 2.14 -7.19 -3.77
CA VAL A 27 2.02 -6.12 -4.77
C VAL A 27 1.64 -6.72 -6.14
N GLU A 28 2.32 -7.78 -6.56
CA GLU A 28 2.01 -8.47 -7.82
C GLU A 28 0.61 -9.12 -7.82
N GLU A 29 0.26 -9.82 -6.74
CA GLU A 29 -1.03 -10.50 -6.57
C GLU A 29 -2.21 -9.51 -6.64
N TYR A 30 -2.15 -8.44 -5.83
CA TYR A 30 -3.24 -7.47 -5.73
C TYR A 30 -3.33 -6.58 -6.97
N ALA A 31 -2.19 -6.25 -7.59
CA ALA A 31 -2.20 -5.66 -8.92
C ALA A 31 -2.92 -6.61 -9.91
N GLY A 32 -2.59 -7.90 -9.96
CA GLY A 32 -3.27 -8.88 -10.82
C GLY A 32 -4.78 -9.00 -10.57
N ARG A 33 -5.23 -8.83 -9.32
CA ARG A 33 -6.65 -8.84 -8.92
C ARG A 33 -7.41 -7.54 -9.18
N SER A 34 -6.84 -6.62 -9.95
CA SER A 34 -7.44 -5.32 -10.26
C SER A 34 -7.59 -4.35 -9.07
N TYR A 35 -6.84 -4.56 -7.99
CA TYR A 35 -6.77 -3.59 -6.89
C TYR A 35 -5.87 -2.43 -7.29
N TYR A 36 -6.20 -1.24 -6.80
CA TYR A 36 -5.24 -0.14 -6.73
C TYR A 36 -4.28 -0.47 -5.59
N VAL A 37 -2.99 -0.38 -5.89
CA VAL A 37 -1.94 -0.76 -4.95
C VAL A 37 -1.15 0.48 -4.55
N ALA A 38 -0.99 0.65 -3.25
CA ALA A 38 -0.09 1.59 -2.62
C ALA A 38 0.91 0.80 -1.79
N PHE A 39 2.20 1.06 -1.95
CA PHE A 39 3.20 0.40 -1.12
C PHE A 39 4.37 1.31 -0.79
N MET A 40 5.04 1.02 0.32
CA MET A 40 6.27 1.68 0.71
C MET A 40 7.40 0.68 0.95
N ASP A 41 8.63 1.15 0.73
CA ASP A 41 9.86 0.41 1.01
C ASP A 41 11.07 1.35 1.03
N MET A 42 12.10 0.98 1.78
CA MET A 42 13.41 1.65 1.81
C MET A 42 14.19 1.43 0.51
N ASP A 43 13.98 0.31 -0.19
CA ASP A 43 14.68 0.04 -1.46
C ASP A 43 14.03 0.81 -2.62
N LYS A 44 14.54 2.03 -2.85
CA LYS A 44 14.08 2.93 -3.91
C LYS A 44 14.09 2.31 -5.29
N GLU A 45 15.16 1.60 -5.65
CA GLU A 45 15.34 1.07 -7.00
C GLU A 45 14.36 -0.07 -7.27
N ARG A 46 14.30 -1.04 -6.35
CA ARG A 46 13.35 -2.16 -6.50
C ARG A 46 11.90 -1.71 -6.42
N GLY A 47 11.58 -0.76 -5.56
CA GLY A 47 10.23 -0.19 -5.49
C GLY A 47 9.82 0.49 -6.80
N LYS A 48 10.70 1.29 -7.41
CA LYS A 48 10.44 1.89 -8.73
C LYS A 48 10.28 0.84 -9.83
N LEU A 49 11.18 -0.14 -9.90
CA LEU A 49 11.11 -1.21 -10.90
C LEU A 49 9.82 -2.03 -10.77
N LEU A 50 9.42 -2.37 -9.54
CA LEU A 50 8.19 -3.11 -9.29
C LEU A 50 6.95 -2.30 -9.70
N LYS A 51 6.91 -1.01 -9.33
CA LYS A 51 5.86 -0.10 -9.79
C LYS A 51 5.75 -0.11 -11.31
N GLU A 52 6.84 0.19 -12.03
CA GLU A 52 6.84 0.28 -13.49
C GLU A 52 6.43 -1.06 -14.13
N LYS A 53 6.93 -2.18 -13.61
CA LYS A 53 6.57 -3.53 -14.06
C LYS A 53 5.06 -3.77 -13.92
N MET A 54 4.45 -3.41 -12.79
CA MET A 54 3.02 -3.61 -12.55
C MET A 54 2.15 -2.67 -13.38
N GLU A 55 2.54 -1.40 -13.49
CA GLU A 55 1.83 -0.40 -14.31
C GLU A 55 1.84 -0.82 -15.79
N LYS A 56 2.99 -1.26 -16.31
CA LYS A 56 3.13 -1.77 -17.68
C LYS A 56 2.31 -3.04 -17.91
N ARG A 57 2.32 -3.97 -16.95
CA ARG A 57 1.63 -5.27 -17.07
C ARG A 57 0.10 -5.13 -17.03
N TYR A 58 -0.43 -4.26 -16.18
CA TYR A 58 -1.87 -4.20 -15.90
C TYR A 58 -2.56 -2.90 -16.35
N GLY A 59 -1.82 -1.95 -16.93
CA GLY A 59 -2.36 -0.69 -17.46
C GLY A 59 -3.00 0.21 -16.40
N ARG A 60 -2.61 0.06 -15.13
CA ARG A 60 -3.17 0.81 -14.00
C ARG A 60 -2.06 1.34 -13.11
N LYS A 61 -2.25 2.55 -12.59
CA LYS A 61 -1.28 3.21 -11.71
C LYS A 61 -1.06 2.42 -10.41
N VAL A 62 0.19 2.36 -9.98
CA VAL A 62 0.62 1.83 -8.69
C VAL A 62 1.36 2.95 -7.95
N PHE A 63 0.97 3.19 -6.70
CA PHE A 63 1.63 4.19 -5.87
C PHE A 63 2.78 3.54 -5.11
N PHE A 64 3.98 4.09 -5.30
CA PHE A 64 5.17 3.72 -4.54
C PHE A 64 5.65 4.94 -3.76
N PHE A 65 5.89 4.74 -2.46
CA PHE A 65 6.51 5.70 -1.57
C PHE A 65 7.87 5.16 -1.10
N HIS A 66 8.93 5.91 -1.34
CA HIS A 66 10.26 5.57 -0.83
C HIS A 66 10.43 6.19 0.56
N GLY A 67 10.53 5.35 1.58
CA GLY A 67 10.68 5.77 2.97
C GLY A 67 10.97 4.59 3.89
N ASP A 68 11.38 4.89 5.11
CA ASP A 68 11.72 3.91 6.14
C ASP A 68 10.47 3.56 6.98
N ALA A 69 10.15 2.27 7.07
CA ALA A 69 9.03 1.79 7.86
C ALA A 69 9.31 1.79 9.38
N ASP A 70 10.54 2.11 9.79
CA ASP A 70 10.91 2.38 11.18
C ASP A 70 10.96 3.88 11.52
N SER A 71 10.62 4.74 10.55
CA SER A 71 10.47 6.19 10.73
C SER A 71 8.99 6.57 10.88
N GLU A 72 8.67 7.21 11.99
CA GLU A 72 7.33 7.74 12.27
C GLU A 72 6.87 8.74 11.19
N GLU A 73 7.76 9.67 10.83
CA GLU A 73 7.49 10.69 9.83
C GLU A 73 7.17 10.07 8.46
N ASP A 74 7.92 9.04 8.04
CA ASP A 74 7.68 8.38 6.76
C ASP A 74 6.37 7.58 6.76
N LEU A 75 6.01 6.95 7.89
CA LEU A 75 4.72 6.27 8.04
C LEU A 75 3.55 7.26 7.98
N GLU A 76 3.67 8.42 8.64
CA GLU A 76 2.67 9.48 8.59
C GLU A 76 2.51 10.07 7.18
N LEU A 77 3.62 10.36 6.51
CA LEU A 77 3.62 10.86 5.13
C LEU A 77 3.00 9.84 4.16
N PHE A 78 3.36 8.56 4.30
CA PHE A 78 2.79 7.49 3.50
C PHE A 78 1.29 7.35 3.75
N ALA A 79 0.85 7.32 5.01
CA ALA A 79 -0.56 7.23 5.38
C ALA A 79 -1.35 8.44 4.84
N GLY A 80 -0.83 9.65 5.00
CA GLY A 80 -1.42 10.87 4.48
C GLY A 80 -1.59 10.84 2.96
N ALA A 81 -0.58 10.35 2.24
CA ALA A 81 -0.65 10.16 0.79
C ALA A 81 -1.71 9.12 0.39
N VAL A 82 -1.81 7.99 1.11
CA VAL A 82 -2.84 6.97 0.89
C VAL A 82 -4.24 7.54 1.11
N ILE A 83 -4.45 8.24 2.22
CA ILE A 83 -5.73 8.86 2.57
C ILE A 83 -6.13 9.88 1.50
N GLY A 84 -5.21 10.78 1.13
CA GLY A 84 -5.45 11.81 0.12
C GLY A 84 -5.79 11.23 -1.27
N GLN A 85 -5.13 10.14 -1.67
CA GLN A 85 -5.35 9.54 -2.98
C GLN A 85 -6.59 8.65 -3.06
N TYR A 86 -6.86 7.85 -2.03
CA TYR A 86 -7.81 6.75 -2.12
C TYR A 86 -9.02 6.89 -1.21
N ARG A 87 -8.92 7.67 -0.13
CA ARG A 87 -9.96 7.92 0.88
C ARG A 87 -10.48 6.67 1.62
N LYS A 88 -9.95 5.49 1.33
CA LYS A 88 -10.32 4.20 1.93
C LYS A 88 -9.25 3.15 1.71
N VAL A 89 -9.29 2.09 2.51
CA VAL A 89 -8.42 0.91 2.41
C VAL A 89 -9.27 -0.36 2.50
N ASP A 90 -9.11 -1.28 1.55
CA ASP A 90 -9.80 -2.59 1.56
C ASP A 90 -8.90 -3.70 2.14
N CYS A 91 -7.58 -3.60 1.94
CA CYS A 91 -6.58 -4.50 2.53
C CYS A 91 -5.34 -3.71 2.98
N LEU A 92 -4.81 -4.06 4.15
CA LEU A 92 -3.58 -3.53 4.72
C LEU A 92 -2.65 -4.68 5.11
N TYR A 93 -1.43 -4.62 4.61
CA TYR A 93 -0.36 -5.56 4.90
C TYR A 93 0.87 -4.80 5.39
N TYR A 94 1.54 -5.33 6.41
CA TYR A 94 2.79 -4.75 6.89
C TYR A 94 3.68 -5.83 7.49
N ARG A 95 4.99 -5.52 7.56
CA ARG A 95 6.04 -6.44 7.97
C ARG A 95 6.74 -5.93 9.22
N THR A 96 6.61 -6.67 10.32
CA THR A 96 7.31 -6.35 11.57
C THR A 96 8.69 -6.97 11.66
N ASP A 97 9.03 -7.91 10.76
CA ASP A 97 10.35 -8.54 10.68
C ASP A 97 11.40 -7.63 10.00
N ILE A 98 10.96 -6.59 9.28
CA ILE A 98 11.83 -5.61 8.64
C ILE A 98 11.87 -4.25 9.34
N ALA A 99 10.84 -3.91 10.13
CA ALA A 99 10.73 -2.65 10.86
C ALA A 99 9.78 -2.80 12.07
N GLY A 100 10.23 -2.39 13.25
CA GLY A 100 9.48 -2.55 14.50
C GLY A 100 8.25 -1.62 14.58
N ARG A 101 8.35 -0.44 13.96
CA ARG A 101 7.27 0.56 13.93
C ARG A 101 6.23 0.32 12.84
N ALA A 102 6.44 -0.64 11.92
CA ALA A 102 5.55 -0.87 10.79
C ALA A 102 4.07 -1.07 11.19
N LYS A 103 3.79 -1.58 12.39
CA LYS A 103 2.43 -1.75 12.93
C LYS A 103 1.67 -0.44 13.12
N GLU A 104 2.35 0.70 13.28
CA GLU A 104 1.72 2.00 13.51
C GLU A 104 0.88 2.45 12.30
N ILE A 105 1.16 1.90 11.11
CA ILE A 105 0.34 2.14 9.92
C ILE A 105 -1.12 1.69 10.12
N GLU A 106 -1.38 0.70 10.97
CA GLU A 106 -2.74 0.27 11.31
C GLU A 106 -3.49 1.42 11.98
N GLU A 107 -2.88 2.04 12.99
CA GLU A 107 -3.49 3.13 13.75
C GLU A 107 -3.72 4.37 12.89
N LEU A 108 -2.77 4.69 12.00
CA LEU A 108 -2.86 5.82 11.07
C LEU A 108 -3.98 5.63 10.04
N LEU A 109 -4.25 4.39 9.63
CA LEU A 109 -5.25 4.08 8.59
C LEU A 109 -6.57 3.52 9.14
N LYS A 110 -6.70 3.24 10.45
CA LYS A 110 -7.85 2.52 11.04
C LYS A 110 -9.21 3.09 10.66
N HIS A 111 -9.35 4.41 10.61
CA HIS A 111 -10.61 5.08 10.28
C HIS A 111 -10.93 5.08 8.78
N HIS A 112 -9.97 4.67 7.94
CA HIS A 112 -10.09 4.56 6.49
C HIS A 112 -10.15 3.11 6.02
N VAL A 113 -9.77 2.14 6.86
CA VAL A 113 -10.03 0.72 6.60
C VAL A 113 -11.52 0.47 6.67
N LYS A 114 -12.09 -0.15 5.63
CA LYS A 114 -13.52 -0.47 5.59
C LYS A 114 -13.92 -1.44 6.70
N ASN A 115 -15.20 -1.42 7.06
CA ASN A 115 -15.81 -2.51 7.83
C ASN A 115 -15.58 -3.85 7.09
N ASN A 116 -14.99 -4.82 7.78
CA ASN A 116 -14.48 -6.11 7.25
C ASN A 116 -13.27 -6.01 6.30
N GLY A 117 -12.55 -4.89 6.31
CA GLY A 117 -11.27 -4.75 5.65
C GLY A 117 -10.24 -5.70 6.26
N LYS A 118 -9.35 -6.23 5.43
CA LYS A 118 -8.33 -7.17 5.88
C LYS A 118 -7.11 -6.41 6.38
N ILE A 119 -6.69 -6.67 7.62
CA ILE A 119 -5.42 -6.20 8.17
C ILE A 119 -4.62 -7.45 8.53
N GLU A 120 -3.40 -7.59 7.99
CA GLU A 120 -2.58 -8.78 8.21
C GLU A 120 -1.10 -8.41 8.33
N THR A 121 -0.48 -8.80 9.43
CA THR A 121 0.99 -8.82 9.58
C THR A 121 1.56 -9.98 8.78
N ILE A 122 2.60 -9.74 7.98
CA ILE A 122 3.33 -10.77 7.24
C ILE A 122 4.80 -10.77 7.68
N TYR A 123 5.47 -11.92 7.51
CA TYR A 123 6.86 -12.15 7.94
C TYR A 123 7.68 -12.70 6.78
#